data_AF-A0A5J4WAP3-F1
#
_entry.id   AF-A0A5J4WAP3-F1
#
_cell.length_a   1.000
_cell.length_b   1.000
_cell.length_c   1.000
_cell.angle_alpha   90.00
_cell.angle_beta   90.00
_cell.angle_gamma   90.00
#
_symmetry.space_group_name_H-M   'P 1'
#
loop_
_entity.id
_entity.type
_entity.pdbx_description
1 polymer ?
#
loop_
_entity_poly.entity_id
_entity_poly.type
_entity_poly.pdbx_seq_one_letter_code
_entity_poly.pdbx_strand_id
1 'polypeptide(L)'
;MAGIEQQIREWVAGEMTTIPEDFIMLLDEISRAGETDVEWPLVRAVIAVQLKWKVEELQKEIERSRGSADQQKDEKEKSEILMQLLSFQQPPLTLQRLCELLLQGAKWYKDPAKWLTALDRVIFISTFGYEQDIREADIFNDQQGSDTSE
;
A
#
# COMPACT_ATOMS: atom_id res chain seq x y z
N MET A 1 17.61 12.39 3.32
CA MET A 1 16.31 12.14 2.67
C MET A 1 16.14 12.86 1.33
N ALA A 2 16.63 14.10 1.10
CA ALA A 2 16.42 14.82 -0.18
C ALA A 2 16.78 14.08 -1.50
N GLY A 3 17.63 13.04 -1.44
CA GLY A 3 17.95 12.22 -2.61
C GLY A 3 16.87 11.18 -2.98
N ILE A 4 16.08 10.70 -2.01
CA ILE A 4 15.13 9.61 -2.27
C ILE A 4 13.94 10.08 -3.11
N GLU A 5 13.46 11.29 -2.86
CA GLU A 5 12.35 11.86 -3.63
C GLU A 5 12.71 12.06 -5.10
N GLN A 6 13.96 12.48 -5.35
CA GLN A 6 14.48 12.64 -6.71
C GLN A 6 14.57 11.28 -7.42
N GLN A 7 15.10 10.25 -6.75
CA GLN A 7 15.12 8.89 -7.30
C GLN A 7 13.73 8.33 -7.57
N ILE A 8 12.75 8.58 -6.70
CA ILE A 8 11.36 8.14 -6.92
C ILE A 8 10.78 8.84 -8.16
N ARG A 9 11.07 10.13 -8.36
CA ARG A 9 10.61 10.87 -9.55
C ARG A 9 11.23 10.33 -10.84
N GLU A 10 12.53 10.07 -10.84
CA GLU A 10 13.25 9.45 -11.97
C GLU A 10 12.73 8.04 -12.25
N TRP A 11 12.42 7.27 -11.21
CA TRP A 11 11.81 5.95 -11.33
C TRP A 11 10.41 6.03 -11.95
N VAL A 12 9.55 6.95 -11.47
CA VAL A 12 8.19 7.15 -12.03
C VAL A 12 8.24 7.60 -13.49
N ALA A 13 9.29 8.33 -13.90
CA ALA A 13 9.54 8.68 -15.30
C ALA A 13 9.95 7.48 -16.17
N GLY A 14 10.18 6.30 -15.58
CA GLY A 14 10.51 5.06 -16.27
C GLY A 14 11.99 4.89 -16.56
N GLU A 15 12.86 5.65 -15.90
CA GLU A 15 14.31 5.68 -16.19
C GLU A 15 15.09 4.58 -15.45
N MET A 16 14.47 3.85 -14.53
CA MET A 16 15.11 2.80 -13.72
C MET A 16 14.52 1.41 -13.96
N THR A 17 15.41 0.42 -14.08
CA THR A 17 15.06 -1.00 -14.33
C THR A 17 15.18 -1.89 -13.08
N THR A 18 15.68 -1.35 -11.97
CA THR A 18 15.88 -2.06 -10.69
C THR A 18 15.36 -1.20 -9.54
N ILE A 19 14.86 -1.85 -8.47
CA ILE A 19 14.40 -1.15 -7.27
C ILE A 19 15.62 -0.60 -6.52
N PRO A 20 15.74 0.72 -6.31
CA PRO A 20 16.78 1.29 -5.47
C PRO A 20 16.72 0.75 -4.05
N GLU A 21 17.88 0.47 -3.45
CA GLU A 21 17.95 0.01 -2.05
C GLU A 21 17.32 1.03 -1.08
N ASP A 22 17.39 2.31 -1.44
CA ASP A 22 16.75 3.42 -0.73
C ASP A 22 15.22 3.23 -0.60
N PHE A 23 14.56 2.58 -1.56
CA PHE A 23 13.12 2.30 -1.49
C PHE A 23 12.82 1.27 -0.41
N ILE A 24 13.66 0.25 -0.29
CA ILE A 24 13.55 -0.76 0.76
C ILE A 24 13.82 -0.14 2.12
N MET A 25 14.80 0.76 2.22
CA MET A 25 15.08 1.50 3.45
C MET A 25 13.90 2.36 3.89
N LEU A 26 13.27 3.09 2.97
CA LEU A 26 12.08 3.89 3.26
C LEU A 26 10.92 3.02 3.76
N LEU A 27 10.67 1.89 3.10
CA LEU A 27 9.63 0.97 3.55
C LEU A 27 9.95 0.37 4.93
N ASP A 28 11.23 0.09 5.23
CA ASP A 28 11.64 -0.44 6.54
C ASP A 28 11.45 0.61 7.64
N GLU A 29 11.80 1.87 7.37
CA GLU A 29 11.55 2.98 8.28
C GLU A 29 10.04 3.12 8.58
N ILE A 30 9.20 3.18 7.54
CA ILE A 30 7.75 3.25 7.69
C ILE A 30 7.20 2.04 8.44
N SER A 31 7.74 0.84 8.20
CA SER A 31 7.29 -0.37 8.91
C SER A 31 7.56 -0.31 10.42
N ARG A 32 8.58 0.44 10.85
CA ARG A 32 8.95 0.59 12.27
C ARG A 32 8.27 1.77 12.95
N ALA A 33 8.25 2.92 12.26
CA ALA A 33 7.75 4.18 12.81
C ALA A 33 6.25 4.36 12.59
N GLY A 34 5.71 3.81 11.51
CA GLY A 34 4.33 3.98 11.07
C GLY A 34 4.03 5.31 10.37
N GLU A 35 5.00 6.22 10.34
CA GLU A 35 4.93 7.54 9.70
C GLU A 35 6.21 7.83 8.92
N THR A 36 6.17 8.87 8.07
CA THR A 36 7.34 9.35 7.31
C THR A 36 7.13 10.80 6.89
N ASP A 37 8.24 11.54 6.77
CA ASP A 37 8.25 12.91 6.23
C ASP A 37 8.18 12.94 4.69
N VAL A 38 8.23 11.77 4.02
CA VAL A 38 8.15 11.69 2.56
C VAL A 38 6.70 11.84 2.11
N GLU A 39 6.50 12.70 1.11
CA GLU A 39 5.19 12.96 0.51
C GLU A 39 4.48 11.67 0.07
N TRP A 40 3.21 11.52 0.45
CA TRP A 40 2.42 10.32 0.20
C TRP A 40 2.42 9.85 -1.26
N PRO A 41 2.29 10.72 -2.28
CA PRO A 41 2.34 10.26 -3.67
C PRO A 41 3.62 9.49 -4.03
N LEU A 42 4.75 9.85 -3.43
CA LEU A 42 6.03 9.19 -3.64
C LEU A 42 6.08 7.86 -2.89
N VAL A 43 5.64 7.84 -1.62
CA VAL A 43 5.54 6.62 -0.82
C VAL A 43 4.61 5.60 -1.50
N ARG A 44 3.43 6.04 -1.95
CA ARG A 44 2.45 5.23 -2.66
C ARG A 44 3.03 4.64 -3.95
N ALA A 45 3.82 5.42 -4.69
CA ALA A 45 4.52 4.92 -5.87
C ALA A 45 5.49 3.79 -5.48
N VAL A 46 6.34 4.00 -4.47
CA VAL A 46 7.28 2.98 -3.98
C VAL A 46 6.56 1.69 -3.55
N ILE A 47 5.46 1.80 -2.80
CA ILE A 47 4.64 0.66 -2.35
C ILE A 47 4.07 -0.09 -3.56
N ALA A 48 3.52 0.61 -4.55
CA ALA A 48 2.94 -0.01 -5.74
C ALA A 48 4.00 -0.81 -6.54
N VAL A 49 5.21 -0.28 -6.65
CA VAL A 49 6.35 -0.97 -7.27
C VAL A 49 6.72 -2.22 -6.51
N GLN A 50 6.91 -2.08 -5.21
CA GLN A 50 7.32 -3.19 -4.36
C GLN A 50 6.29 -4.32 -4.40
N LEU A 51 4.99 -3.97 -4.34
CA LEU A 51 3.90 -4.92 -4.45
C LEU A 51 3.94 -5.67 -5.78
N LYS A 52 4.04 -4.95 -6.90
CA LYS A 52 4.10 -5.55 -8.24
C LYS A 52 5.24 -6.56 -8.35
N TRP A 53 6.44 -6.18 -7.93
CA TRP A 53 7.62 -7.03 -7.97
C TRP A 53 7.50 -8.26 -7.09
N LYS A 54 7.01 -8.10 -5.85
CA LYS A 54 6.85 -9.21 -4.92
C LYS A 54 5.80 -10.22 -5.38
N VAL A 55 4.71 -9.76 -6.00
CA VAL A 55 3.73 -10.67 -6.60
C VAL A 55 4.34 -11.43 -7.78
N GLU A 56 5.07 -10.75 -8.67
CA GLU A 56 5.74 -11.41 -9.82
C GLU A 56 6.79 -12.43 -9.36
N GLU A 57 7.55 -12.13 -8.31
CA GLU A 57 8.51 -13.06 -7.68
C GLU A 57 7.79 -14.31 -7.15
N LEU A 58 6.74 -14.12 -6.37
CA LEU A 58 5.97 -15.22 -5.78
C LEU A 58 5.22 -16.05 -6.84
N GLN A 59 4.72 -15.43 -7.90
CA GLN A 59 4.10 -16.15 -9.02
C GLN A 59 5.10 -17.03 -9.77
N LYS A 60 6.33 -16.56 -9.98
CA LYS A 60 7.41 -17.39 -10.55
C LYS A 60 7.77 -18.57 -9.65
N GLU A 61 7.62 -18.44 -8.33
CA GLU A 61 7.76 -19.58 -7.41
C GLU A 61 6.56 -20.53 -7.48
N ILE A 62 5.35 -20.01 -7.64
CA ILE A 62 4.12 -20.81 -7.82
C ILE A 62 4.08 -21.52 -9.17
N GLU A 63 4.58 -20.93 -10.25
CA GLU A 63 4.64 -21.57 -11.58
C GLU A 63 5.35 -22.93 -11.53
N ARG A 64 6.25 -23.11 -10.55
CA ARG A 64 6.93 -24.40 -10.31
C ARG A 64 6.06 -25.41 -9.53
N SER A 65 4.89 -25.01 -9.04
CA SER A 65 4.11 -25.76 -8.03
C SER A 65 2.57 -25.74 -8.14
N ARG A 66 1.91 -24.87 -8.92
CA ARG A 66 0.44 -24.87 -9.15
C ARG A 66 0.04 -24.69 -10.63
N GLY A 67 -1.22 -25.01 -10.96
CA GLY A 67 -1.81 -24.92 -12.31
C GLY A 67 -2.36 -23.52 -12.69
N SER A 68 -2.71 -23.34 -13.96
CA SER A 68 -2.98 -22.02 -14.58
C SER A 68 -4.23 -21.27 -14.10
N ALA A 69 -5.22 -21.96 -13.51
CA ALA A 69 -6.46 -21.31 -13.05
C ALA A 69 -6.25 -20.46 -11.79
N ASP A 70 -5.37 -20.90 -10.88
CA ASP A 70 -5.05 -20.15 -9.66
C ASP A 70 -4.28 -18.86 -9.98
N GLN A 71 -3.47 -18.87 -11.06
CA GLN A 71 -2.70 -17.71 -11.49
C GLN A 71 -3.58 -16.54 -11.95
N GLN A 72 -4.64 -16.83 -12.70
CA GLN A 72 -5.54 -15.80 -13.20
C GLN A 72 -6.31 -15.11 -12.07
N LYS A 73 -6.61 -15.87 -11.00
CA LYS A 73 -7.22 -15.33 -9.79
C LYS A 73 -6.25 -14.40 -9.05
N ASP A 74 -5.00 -14.84 -8.84
CA ASP A 74 -3.98 -14.06 -8.14
C ASP A 74 -3.66 -12.73 -8.87
N GLU A 75 -3.62 -12.73 -10.22
CA GLU A 75 -3.44 -11.51 -11.02
C GLU A 75 -4.61 -10.52 -10.89
N LYS A 76 -5.84 -11.04 -10.80
CA LYS A 76 -7.03 -10.21 -10.58
C LYS A 76 -6.98 -9.56 -9.19
N GLU A 77 -6.72 -10.34 -8.14
CA GLU A 77 -6.62 -9.84 -6.77
C GLU A 77 -5.51 -8.79 -6.64
N LYS A 78 -4.33 -9.02 -7.23
CA LYS A 78 -3.24 -8.04 -7.31
C LYS A 78 -3.70 -6.72 -7.95
N SER A 79 -4.42 -6.81 -9.07
CA SER A 79 -4.88 -5.61 -9.79
C SER A 79 -5.87 -4.81 -8.97
N GLU A 80 -6.78 -5.47 -8.26
CA GLU A 80 -7.74 -4.84 -7.35
C GLU A 80 -7.05 -4.15 -6.17
N ILE A 81 -6.09 -4.82 -5.54
CA ILE A 81 -5.28 -4.28 -4.45
C ILE A 81 -4.51 -3.02 -4.92
N LEU A 82 -3.89 -3.07 -6.10
CA LEU A 82 -3.18 -1.93 -6.67
C LEU A 82 -4.11 -0.75 -6.95
N MET A 83 -5.30 -1.01 -7.53
CA MET A 83 -6.27 0.05 -7.79
C MET A 83 -6.75 0.72 -6.50
N GLN A 84 -7.01 -0.05 -5.44
CA GLN A 84 -7.37 0.49 -4.14
C GLN A 84 -6.22 1.29 -3.51
N LEU A 85 -4.99 0.78 -3.55
CA LEU A 85 -3.83 1.51 -3.06
C LEU A 85 -3.68 2.86 -3.76
N LEU A 86 -3.87 2.90 -5.08
CA LEU A 86 -3.74 4.11 -5.90
C LEU A 86 -4.87 5.12 -5.67
N SER A 87 -6.02 4.71 -5.12
CA SER A 87 -7.15 5.60 -4.87
C SER A 87 -6.98 6.45 -3.60
N PHE A 88 -6.13 6.02 -2.65
CA PHE A 88 -5.89 6.76 -1.41
C PHE A 88 -5.21 8.10 -1.67
N GLN A 89 -5.88 9.20 -1.35
CA GLN A 89 -5.34 10.56 -1.45
C GLN A 89 -4.31 10.88 -0.36
N GLN A 90 -4.36 10.16 0.76
CA GLN A 90 -3.47 10.29 1.92
C GLN A 90 -3.00 8.91 2.41
N PRO A 91 -1.92 8.82 3.20
CA PRO A 91 -1.42 7.54 3.68
C PRO A 91 -2.44 6.82 4.56
N PRO A 92 -2.78 5.55 4.26
CA PRO A 92 -3.74 4.78 5.05
C PRO A 92 -3.29 4.63 6.51
N LEU A 93 -4.25 4.55 7.44
CA LEU A 93 -3.96 4.26 8.86
C LEU A 93 -3.20 2.93 9.05
N THR A 94 -3.32 2.01 8.09
CA THR A 94 -2.60 0.73 8.10
C THR A 94 -1.27 0.76 7.34
N LEU A 95 -0.76 1.94 6.95
CA LEU A 95 0.48 2.11 6.20
C LEU A 95 1.65 1.32 6.80
N GLN A 96 1.83 1.40 8.12
CA GLN A 96 2.85 0.62 8.84
C GLN A 96 2.74 -0.88 8.53
N ARG A 97 1.53 -1.42 8.70
CA ARG A 97 1.25 -2.84 8.53
C ARG A 97 1.37 -3.29 7.08
N LEU A 98 1.04 -2.41 6.14
CA LEU A 98 1.24 -2.63 4.72
C LEU A 98 2.73 -2.77 4.39
N CYS A 99 3.58 -1.87 4.90
CA CYS A 99 5.02 -1.92 4.69
C CYS A 99 5.65 -3.18 5.33
N GLU A 100 5.22 -3.57 6.53
CA GLU A 100 5.64 -4.85 7.15
C GLU A 100 5.32 -6.07 6.27
N LEU A 101 4.11 -6.13 5.71
CA LEU A 101 3.68 -7.23 4.83
C LEU A 101 4.44 -7.25 3.51
N LEU A 102 4.83 -6.09 2.97
CA LEU A 102 5.62 -6.02 1.74
C LEU A 102 7.06 -6.47 1.94
N LEU A 103 7.66 -6.14 3.10
CA LEU A 103 9.04 -6.50 3.42
C LEU A 103 9.17 -7.95 3.88
N GLN A 104 8.22 -8.41 4.70
CA GLN A 104 8.32 -9.70 5.39
C GLN A 104 7.34 -10.75 4.86
N GLY A 105 6.48 -10.41 3.90
CA GLY A 105 5.43 -11.29 3.38
C GLY A 105 5.94 -12.68 2.98
N ALA A 106 7.04 -12.73 2.24
CA ALA A 106 7.66 -13.99 1.82
C ALA A 106 8.17 -14.87 2.97
N LYS A 107 8.47 -14.28 4.14
CA LYS A 107 8.91 -15.02 5.34
C LYS A 107 7.73 -15.72 6.03
N TRP A 108 6.57 -15.09 6.02
CA TRP A 108 5.39 -15.54 6.80
C TRP A 108 4.37 -16.29 5.94
N TYR A 109 4.31 -16.00 4.64
CA TYR A 109 3.33 -16.55 3.71
C TYR A 109 4.03 -17.35 2.63
N LYS A 110 3.96 -18.68 2.76
CA LYS A 110 4.40 -19.62 1.71
C LYS A 110 3.37 -19.80 0.59
N ASP A 111 2.17 -19.26 0.77
CA ASP A 111 1.06 -19.31 -0.18
C ASP A 111 0.72 -17.88 -0.59
N PRO A 112 0.98 -17.49 -1.86
CA PRO A 112 0.76 -16.14 -2.32
C PRO A 112 -0.69 -15.69 -2.28
N ALA A 113 -1.66 -16.59 -2.43
CA ALA A 113 -3.07 -16.26 -2.26
C ALA A 113 -3.37 -15.78 -0.82
N LYS A 114 -2.72 -16.38 0.19
CA LYS A 114 -2.86 -15.94 1.59
C LYS A 114 -2.19 -14.60 1.84
N TRP A 115 -1.07 -14.34 1.16
CA TRP A 115 -0.38 -13.06 1.23
C TRP A 115 -1.20 -11.94 0.58
N LEU A 116 -1.75 -12.17 -0.62
CA LEU A 116 -2.67 -11.26 -1.30
C LEU A 116 -3.90 -10.97 -0.44
N THR A 117 -4.50 -12.00 0.16
CA THR A 117 -5.62 -11.83 1.11
C THR A 117 -5.23 -10.98 2.33
N ALA A 118 -4.00 -11.13 2.85
CA ALA A 118 -3.54 -10.32 3.98
C ALA A 118 -3.35 -8.85 3.61
N LEU A 119 -2.80 -8.58 2.42
CA LEU A 119 -2.65 -7.23 1.86
C LEU A 119 -4.01 -6.58 1.61
N ASP A 120 -4.94 -7.31 0.98
CA ASP A 120 -6.29 -6.83 0.70
C ASP A 120 -7.01 -6.41 1.98
N ARG A 121 -6.95 -7.22 3.05
CA ARG A 121 -7.54 -6.85 4.36
C ARG A 121 -6.95 -5.58 4.95
N VAL A 122 -5.62 -5.43 4.87
CA VAL A 122 -4.92 -4.26 5.41
C VAL A 122 -5.33 -3.00 4.66
N ILE A 123 -5.48 -3.07 3.34
CA ILE A 123 -5.94 -1.97 2.50
C ILE A 123 -7.43 -1.68 2.73
N PHE A 124 -8.27 -2.71 2.78
CA PHE A 124 -9.70 -2.60 3.01
C PHE A 124 -10.03 -1.91 4.33
N ILE A 125 -9.39 -2.31 5.45
CA ILE A 125 -9.61 -1.69 6.77
C ILE A 125 -9.39 -0.17 6.72
N SER A 126 -8.39 0.29 5.96
CA SER A 126 -8.12 1.71 5.82
C SER A 126 -9.23 2.46 5.13
N THR A 127 -9.86 1.86 4.11
CA THR A 127 -11.01 2.47 3.41
C THR A 127 -12.19 2.73 4.37
N PHE A 128 -12.49 1.81 5.29
CA PHE A 128 -13.60 2.00 6.25
C PHE A 128 -13.24 2.94 7.40
N GLY A 129 -11.97 2.98 7.82
CA GLY A 129 -11.52 3.92 8.85
C GLY A 129 -11.79 5.38 8.44
N TYR A 130 -11.46 5.74 7.19
CA TYR A 130 -11.75 7.08 6.66
C TYR A 130 -13.25 7.39 6.60
N GLU A 131 -14.08 6.43 6.21
CA GLU A 131 -15.54 6.65 6.14
C GLU A 131 -16.17 6.87 7.52
N GLN A 132 -15.62 6.28 8.59
CA GLN A 132 -16.07 6.54 9.96
C GLN A 132 -15.61 7.92 10.45
N ASP A 133 -14.36 8.30 10.21
CA ASP A 133 -13.82 9.59 10.61
C ASP A 133 -14.54 10.77 9.92
N ILE A 134 -14.90 10.63 8.63
CA ILE A 134 -15.67 11.65 7.90
C ILE A 134 -17.08 11.80 8.49
N ARG A 135 -17.74 10.68 8.84
CA ARG A 135 -19.09 10.72 9.43
C ARG A 135 -19.09 11.37 10.81
N GLU A 136 -18.07 11.15 11.63
CA GLU A 136 -17.96 11.82 12.93
C GLU A 136 -17.71 13.32 12.75
N ALA A 137 -16.81 13.72 11.84
CA ALA A 137 -16.54 15.13 11.56
C ALA A 137 -17.77 15.91 11.06
N ASP A 138 -18.59 15.28 10.20
CA ASP A 138 -19.84 15.88 9.71
C ASP A 138 -20.88 16.08 10.84
N ILE A 139 -20.99 15.12 11.78
CA ILE A 139 -21.90 15.22 12.94
C ILE A 139 -21.48 16.35 13.89
N PHE A 140 -20.18 16.54 14.12
CA PHE A 140 -19.68 17.63 14.96
C PHE A 140 -19.89 19.01 14.33
N ASN A 141 -19.82 19.12 13.00
CA ASN A 141 -19.98 20.39 12.30
C ASN A 141 -21.45 20.85 12.26
N ASP A 142 -22.39 19.91 12.21
CA ASP A 142 -23.84 20.19 12.22
C ASP A 142 -24.35 20.66 13.60
N GLN A 143 -23.64 20.32 14.68
CA GLN A 143 -23.96 20.74 16.05
C GLN A 143 -23.47 22.16 16.40
N GLN A 144 -22.60 22.78 15.60
CA GLN A 144 -22.11 24.15 15.84
C GLN A 144 -22.83 25.22 14.99
N GLY A 145 -23.69 24.83 14.05
CA GLY A 145 -24.43 25.75 13.18
C GLY A 145 -25.76 26.28 13.74
N SER A 146 -26.17 25.87 14.94
CA SER A 146 -27.52 26.11 15.47
C SER A 146 -27.61 27.12 16.62
N ASP A 147 -26.53 27.83 16.97
CA ASP A 147 -26.49 28.69 18.18
C ASP A 147 -26.06 30.14 17.93
N THR A 148 -26.35 30.69 16.74
CA THR A 148 -26.28 32.15 16.50
C THR A 148 -27.55 32.66 15.84
N SER A 149 -28.60 32.84 16.63
CA SER A 149 -29.72 33.72 16.30
C SER A 149 -30.41 34.14 17.60
N GLU A 150 -29.89 35.22 18.18
CA GLU A 150 -30.61 36.08 19.15
C GLU A 150 -30.62 37.52 18.62
#